data_AF-A0A6M1NC94-F1
#
_entry.id   AF-A0A6M1NC94-F1
#
_cell.length_a   1.000
_cell.length_b   1.000
_cell.length_c   1.000
_cell.angle_alpha   90.00
_cell.angle_beta   90.00
_cell.angle_gamma   90.00
#
_symmetry.space_group_name_H-M   'P 1'
#
loop_
_entity.id
_entity.type
_entity.pdbx_description
1 polymer ?
#
loop_
_entity_poly.entity_id
_entity_poly.type
_entity_poly.pdbx_seq_one_letter_code
_entity_poly.pdbx_strand_id
1 'polypeptide(L)'
;MQKILLQGFFLLFCSIQPVIAQTSETTAQDDIALIKDFIFDIADETQRPDLILSRHVLLEQTETDEEYDYLEASIEEIRINLQPKNLNEIEYLPFQALSKRETRDIDPEGKPTDKMYFLRYRNRQMLAIYIAQNKIASFTLVSKGNKAHFVTY
;
A
#
# COMPACT_ATOMS: atom_id res chain seq x y z
N MET A 1 56.70 -17.57 48.40
CA MET A 1 56.74 -17.87 46.96
C MET A 1 55.40 -17.48 46.35
N GLN A 2 55.51 -16.73 45.26
CA GLN A 2 54.53 -16.17 44.33
C GLN A 2 53.52 -17.16 43.74
N LYS A 3 52.28 -16.71 43.46
CA LYS A 3 51.42 -16.94 42.26
C LYS A 3 50.01 -16.37 42.53
N ILE A 4 49.65 -15.19 42.00
CA ILE A 4 49.07 -14.87 40.67
C ILE A 4 47.54 -15.03 40.62
N LEU A 5 46.90 -13.88 40.33
CA LEU A 5 45.65 -13.58 39.60
C LEU A 5 44.49 -14.60 39.58
N LEU A 6 43.25 -14.12 39.74
CA LEU A 6 42.46 -13.62 38.60
C LEU A 6 41.18 -12.90 39.07
N GLN A 7 40.98 -11.70 38.54
CA GLN A 7 39.77 -10.88 38.70
C GLN A 7 38.59 -11.51 37.97
N GLY A 8 37.42 -11.53 38.61
CA GLY A 8 36.12 -11.79 37.96
C GLY A 8 35.24 -10.55 38.05
N PHE A 9 35.40 -9.62 37.11
CA PHE A 9 34.50 -8.48 36.94
C PHE A 9 33.33 -8.94 36.05
N PHE A 10 32.18 -9.22 36.66
CA PHE A 10 30.97 -9.63 35.95
C PHE A 10 30.26 -8.38 35.40
N LEU A 11 30.57 -8.03 34.15
CA LEU A 11 29.86 -6.99 33.41
C LEU A 11 28.49 -7.51 32.98
N LEU A 12 27.46 -7.13 33.75
CA LEU A 12 26.07 -7.31 33.39
C LEU A 12 25.68 -6.25 32.33
N PHE A 13 26.07 -6.47 31.07
CA PHE A 13 25.53 -5.72 29.95
C PHE A 13 24.11 -6.22 29.68
N CYS A 14 23.13 -5.56 30.30
CA CYS A 14 21.72 -5.67 29.96
C CYS A 14 21.53 -5.02 28.58
N SER A 15 21.67 -5.82 27.52
CA SER A 15 21.34 -5.41 26.16
C SER A 15 19.82 -5.26 26.05
N ILE A 16 19.34 -4.02 26.20
CA ILE A 16 18.00 -3.61 25.80
C ILE A 16 17.95 -3.73 24.28
N GLN A 17 17.38 -4.81 23.75
CA GLN A 17 17.18 -4.94 22.31
C GLN A 17 15.98 -4.07 21.89
N PRO A 18 16.08 -3.32 20.77
CA PRO A 18 14.97 -2.53 20.28
C PRO A 18 13.91 -3.43 19.63
N VAL A 19 12.76 -3.58 20.27
CA VAL A 19 11.54 -4.23 19.76
C VAL A 19 10.79 -3.24 18.84
N ILE A 20 11.33 -2.93 17.66
CA ILE A 20 10.71 -1.98 16.72
C ILE A 20 10.52 -2.56 15.31
N ALA A 21 11.20 -3.66 14.94
CA ALA A 21 11.14 -4.21 13.58
C ALA A 21 9.87 -5.03 13.28
N GLN A 22 9.28 -5.69 14.28
CA GLN A 22 8.22 -6.69 14.05
C GLN A 22 6.83 -6.07 13.78
N THR A 23 6.59 -4.86 14.29
CA THR A 23 5.31 -4.16 14.12
C THR A 23 5.12 -3.69 12.67
N SER A 24 6.17 -3.18 12.04
CA SER A 24 6.12 -2.56 10.70
C SER A 24 5.86 -3.58 9.59
N GLU A 25 6.51 -4.76 9.66
CA GLU A 25 6.31 -5.83 8.67
C GLU A 25 4.90 -6.41 8.74
N THR A 26 4.36 -6.56 9.95
CA THR A 26 2.99 -7.04 10.16
C THR A 26 1.97 -6.07 9.55
N THR A 27 2.13 -4.77 9.78
CA THR A 27 1.23 -3.75 9.22
C THR A 27 1.27 -3.70 7.69
N ALA A 28 2.42 -3.92 7.06
CA ALA A 28 2.51 -3.94 5.59
C ALA A 28 1.83 -5.18 4.98
N GLN A 29 1.91 -6.32 5.66
CA GLN A 29 1.23 -7.54 5.24
C GLN A 29 -0.30 -7.40 5.31
N ASP A 30 -0.80 -6.79 6.38
CA ASP A 30 -2.24 -6.53 6.56
C ASP A 30 -2.76 -5.55 5.50
N ASP A 31 -2.03 -4.47 5.25
CA ASP A 31 -2.32 -3.50 4.19
C ASP A 31 -2.35 -4.17 2.80
N ILE A 32 -1.38 -5.05 2.48
CA ILE A 32 -1.34 -5.80 1.22
C ILE A 32 -2.53 -6.76 1.10
N ALA A 33 -2.94 -7.41 2.21
CA ALA A 33 -4.12 -8.28 2.21
C ALA A 33 -5.39 -7.49 1.86
N LEU A 34 -5.57 -6.31 2.47
CA LEU A 34 -6.67 -5.41 2.17
C LEU A 34 -6.69 -5.01 0.68
N ILE A 35 -5.52 -4.66 0.13
CA ILE A 35 -5.41 -4.31 -1.29
C ILE A 35 -5.75 -5.49 -2.19
N LYS A 36 -5.33 -6.71 -1.84
CA LYS A 36 -5.67 -7.91 -2.61
C LYS A 36 -7.17 -8.13 -2.64
N ASP A 37 -7.84 -8.03 -1.50
CA ASP A 37 -9.30 -8.20 -1.41
C ASP A 37 -10.02 -7.16 -2.27
N PHE A 38 -9.57 -5.90 -2.25
CA PHE A 38 -10.08 -4.85 -3.13
C PHE A 38 -9.91 -5.20 -4.62
N ILE A 39 -8.72 -5.66 -5.04
CA ILE A 39 -8.45 -6.04 -6.44
C ILE A 39 -9.26 -7.26 -6.88
N PHE A 40 -9.44 -8.25 -6.00
CA PHE A 40 -10.25 -9.42 -6.28
C PHE A 40 -11.72 -9.04 -6.50
N ASP A 41 -12.27 -8.17 -5.64
CA ASP A 41 -13.65 -7.70 -5.80
C ASP A 41 -13.83 -6.84 -7.05
N ILE A 42 -12.84 -6.02 -7.44
CA ILE A 42 -12.89 -5.28 -8.72
C ILE A 42 -12.88 -6.23 -9.92
N ALA A 43 -12.06 -7.27 -9.87
CA ALA A 43 -11.92 -8.23 -10.97
C ALA A 43 -13.13 -9.16 -11.14
N ASP A 44 -13.99 -9.28 -10.13
CA ASP A 44 -15.28 -9.96 -10.24
C ASP A 44 -16.30 -9.07 -10.96
N GLU A 45 -16.58 -9.40 -12.23
CA GLU A 45 -17.54 -8.68 -13.08
C GLU A 45 -18.99 -8.73 -12.55
N THR A 46 -19.28 -9.59 -11.56
CA THR A 46 -20.60 -9.66 -10.93
C THR A 46 -20.76 -8.66 -9.78
N GLN A 47 -19.65 -8.11 -9.25
CA GLN A 47 -19.71 -7.06 -8.24
C GLN A 47 -20.03 -5.72 -8.88
N ARG A 48 -20.93 -4.96 -8.28
CA ARG A 48 -21.21 -3.59 -8.74
C ARG A 48 -20.20 -2.59 -8.13
N PRO A 49 -19.79 -1.53 -8.85
CA PRO A 49 -18.86 -0.53 -8.35
C PRO A 49 -19.25 0.09 -7.00
N ASP A 50 -20.51 0.46 -6.79
CA ASP A 50 -21.03 1.01 -5.52
C ASP A 50 -20.78 0.07 -4.32
N LEU A 51 -20.96 -1.23 -4.53
CA LEU A 51 -20.72 -2.24 -3.50
C LEU A 51 -19.22 -2.39 -3.17
N ILE A 52 -18.36 -2.28 -4.18
CA ILE A 52 -16.90 -2.30 -4.00
C ILE A 52 -16.46 -1.06 -3.22
N LEU A 53 -16.93 0.13 -3.62
CA LEU A 53 -16.62 1.39 -2.97
C LEU A 53 -17.03 1.38 -1.50
N SER A 54 -18.28 1.00 -1.19
CA SER A 54 -18.77 0.97 0.19
C SER A 54 -18.00 -0.01 1.09
N ARG A 55 -17.54 -1.14 0.54
CA ARG A 55 -16.78 -2.16 1.27
C ARG A 55 -15.36 -1.71 1.56
N HIS A 56 -14.65 -1.25 0.53
CA HIS A 56 -13.19 -1.10 0.58
C HIS A 56 -12.71 0.33 0.77
N VAL A 57 -13.49 1.30 0.29
CA VAL A 57 -13.05 2.69 0.19
C VAL A 57 -13.48 3.47 1.43
N LEU A 58 -12.56 4.26 1.96
CA LEU A 58 -12.84 5.28 2.95
C LEU A 58 -13.35 6.50 2.19
N LEU A 59 -14.65 6.77 2.36
CA LEU A 59 -15.32 7.95 1.83
C LEU A 59 -15.57 8.82 3.05
N GLU A 60 -14.67 9.76 3.34
CA GLU A 60 -14.87 10.64 4.48
C GLU A 60 -15.91 11.70 4.14
N GLN A 61 -15.89 12.23 2.91
CA GLN A 61 -16.82 13.25 2.42
C GLN A 61 -16.83 13.26 0.88
N THR A 62 -17.60 12.40 0.22
CA THR A 62 -18.00 12.73 -1.16
C THR A 62 -18.98 13.90 -1.06
N GLU A 63 -18.55 15.08 -1.45
CA GLU A 63 -19.32 16.32 -1.31
C GLU A 63 -20.51 16.35 -2.30
N THR A 64 -20.48 15.50 -3.33
CA THR A 64 -21.49 15.43 -4.39
C THR A 64 -21.70 14.02 -4.95
N ASP A 65 -22.89 13.79 -5.54
CA ASP A 65 -23.19 12.59 -6.33
C ASP A 65 -22.23 12.45 -7.55
N GLU A 66 -21.74 13.58 -8.08
CA GLU A 66 -20.81 13.59 -9.23
C GLU A 66 -19.46 12.95 -8.88
N GLU A 67 -18.91 13.24 -7.69
CA GLU A 67 -17.68 12.63 -7.20
C GLU A 67 -17.83 11.12 -7.00
N TYR A 68 -18.99 10.68 -6.52
CA TYR A 68 -19.28 9.27 -6.38
C TYR A 68 -19.37 8.56 -7.74
N ASP A 69 -20.03 9.18 -8.73
CA ASP A 69 -20.08 8.69 -10.11
C ASP A 69 -18.67 8.58 -10.73
N TYR A 70 -17.79 9.56 -10.48
CA TYR A 70 -16.39 9.49 -10.92
C TYR A 70 -15.63 8.32 -10.28
N LEU A 71 -15.89 8.01 -9.01
CA LEU A 71 -15.29 6.85 -8.34
C LEU A 71 -15.78 5.54 -8.91
N GLU A 72 -17.09 5.41 -9.19
CA GLU A 72 -17.63 4.22 -9.86
C GLU A 72 -17.00 4.01 -11.24
N ALA A 73 -16.90 5.08 -12.03
CA ALA A 73 -16.23 5.04 -13.34
C ALA A 73 -14.75 4.63 -13.21
N SER A 74 -14.06 5.09 -12.17
CA SER A 74 -12.67 4.72 -11.90
C SER A 74 -12.52 3.24 -11.54
N ILE A 75 -13.47 2.66 -10.79
CA ILE A 75 -13.51 1.22 -10.51
C ILE A 75 -13.69 0.43 -11.81
N GLU A 76 -14.58 0.85 -12.70
CA GLU A 76 -14.77 0.20 -14.00
C GLU A 76 -13.52 0.30 -14.89
N GLU A 77 -12.82 1.44 -14.89
CA GLU A 77 -11.57 1.58 -15.65
C GLU A 77 -10.48 0.62 -15.12
N ILE A 78 -10.37 0.48 -13.79
CA ILE A 78 -9.45 -0.46 -13.18
C ILE A 78 -9.84 -1.91 -13.53
N ARG A 79 -11.14 -2.24 -13.51
CA ARG A 79 -11.64 -3.57 -13.92
C ARG A 79 -11.23 -3.90 -15.35
N ILE A 80 -11.46 -2.99 -16.29
CA ILE A 80 -11.04 -3.15 -17.69
C ILE A 80 -9.53 -3.35 -17.78
N ASN A 81 -8.74 -2.62 -16.97
CA ASN A 81 -7.31 -2.82 -16.91
C ASN A 81 -6.92 -4.20 -16.37
N LEU A 82 -7.67 -4.75 -15.43
CA LEU A 82 -7.40 -6.05 -14.78
C LEU A 82 -7.80 -7.25 -15.64
N GLN A 83 -8.88 -7.17 -16.43
CA GLN A 83 -9.40 -8.26 -17.27
C GLN A 83 -8.33 -9.08 -18.03
N PRO A 84 -7.35 -8.47 -18.75
CA PRO A 84 -6.36 -9.25 -19.50
C PRO A 84 -5.19 -9.78 -18.63
N LYS A 85 -5.22 -9.58 -17.30
CA LYS A 85 -4.09 -9.87 -16.40
C LYS A 85 -4.36 -11.11 -15.55
N ASN A 86 -3.31 -11.89 -15.32
CA ASN A 86 -3.33 -12.91 -14.28
C ASN A 86 -3.13 -12.23 -12.91
N LEU A 87 -4.15 -12.23 -12.05
CA LEU A 87 -4.08 -11.56 -10.75
C LEU A 87 -2.95 -12.12 -9.86
N ASN A 88 -2.59 -13.39 -10.02
CA ASN A 88 -1.50 -14.02 -9.27
C ASN A 88 -0.10 -13.50 -9.68
N GLU A 89 0.02 -12.84 -10.84
CA GLU A 89 1.26 -12.21 -11.32
C GLU A 89 1.35 -10.72 -10.90
N ILE A 90 0.35 -10.19 -10.19
CA ILE A 90 0.40 -8.82 -9.68
C ILE A 90 1.33 -8.75 -8.47
N GLU A 91 2.33 -7.88 -8.57
CA GLU A 91 3.22 -7.53 -7.47
C GLU A 91 2.64 -6.35 -6.69
N TYR A 92 2.71 -6.41 -5.37
CA TYR A 92 2.24 -5.38 -4.45
C TYR A 92 3.46 -4.80 -3.73
N LEU A 93 3.84 -3.58 -4.10
CA LEU A 93 5.09 -2.97 -3.67
C LEU A 93 4.80 -1.79 -2.73
N PRO A 94 5.33 -1.79 -1.49
CA PRO A 94 5.28 -0.58 -0.68
C PRO A 94 6.16 0.50 -1.32
N PHE A 95 5.86 1.77 -1.06
CA PHE A 95 6.61 2.92 -1.59
C PHE A 95 8.12 2.79 -1.36
N GLN A 96 8.54 2.27 -0.20
CA GLN A 96 9.94 2.11 0.19
C GLN A 96 10.69 1.08 -0.67
N ALA A 97 9.97 0.20 -1.38
CA ALA A 97 10.56 -0.77 -2.30
C ALA A 97 10.79 -0.19 -3.71
N LEU A 98 10.25 0.99 -4.02
CA LEU A 98 10.44 1.63 -5.32
C LEU A 98 11.84 2.22 -5.47
N SER A 99 12.35 2.23 -6.71
CA SER A 99 13.60 2.91 -7.01
C SER A 99 13.44 4.43 -6.98
N LYS A 100 14.55 5.15 -6.77
CA LYS A 100 14.56 6.64 -6.83
C LYS A 100 14.01 7.21 -8.13
N ARG A 101 14.14 6.46 -9.24
CA ARG A 101 13.62 6.87 -10.55
C ARG A 101 12.10 6.78 -10.59
N GLU A 102 11.53 5.74 -10.01
CA GLU A 102 10.08 5.52 -9.95
C GLU A 102 9.42 6.50 -8.98
N THR A 103 10.05 6.78 -7.83
CA THR A 103 9.51 7.70 -6.82
C THR A 103 9.55 9.17 -7.24
N ARG A 104 10.31 9.54 -8.28
CA ARG A 104 10.47 10.94 -8.70
C ARG A 104 9.18 11.54 -9.24
N ASP A 105 8.37 10.73 -9.90
CA ASP A 105 7.15 11.17 -10.59
C ASP A 105 5.89 10.88 -9.72
N ILE A 106 6.09 10.69 -8.42
CA ILE A 106 5.04 10.43 -7.43
C ILE A 106 4.90 11.65 -6.53
N ASP A 107 3.70 12.17 -6.39
CA ASP A 107 3.38 13.22 -5.43
C ASP A 107 2.60 12.65 -4.24
N PRO A 108 3.22 12.52 -3.05
CA PRO A 108 2.55 12.02 -1.87
C PRO A 108 1.46 12.94 -1.32
N GLU A 109 1.39 14.21 -1.76
CA GLU A 109 0.38 15.17 -1.29
C GLU A 109 0.33 15.28 0.25
N GLY A 110 1.51 15.31 0.87
CA GLY A 110 1.68 15.39 2.32
C GLY A 110 1.31 14.12 3.11
N LYS A 111 0.95 13.02 2.44
CA LYS A 111 0.51 11.77 3.09
C LYS A 111 1.68 10.87 3.47
N PRO A 112 1.53 10.02 4.50
CA PRO A 112 2.56 9.06 4.89
C PRO A 112 2.85 8.05 3.77
N THR A 113 4.12 7.95 3.38
CA THR A 113 4.54 7.07 2.28
C THR A 113 4.63 5.61 2.69
N ASP A 114 4.69 5.30 3.98
CA ASP A 114 4.60 3.95 4.55
C ASP A 114 3.21 3.33 4.44
N LYS A 115 2.22 4.13 4.00
CA LYS A 115 0.86 3.69 3.66
C LYS A 115 0.55 3.77 2.17
N MET A 116 1.57 3.92 1.34
CA MET A 116 1.45 3.96 -0.12
C MET A 116 1.96 2.68 -0.76
N TYR A 117 1.16 2.14 -1.67
CA TYR A 117 1.41 0.88 -2.34
C TYR A 117 1.23 1.01 -3.85
N PHE A 118 2.01 0.25 -4.59
CA PHE A 118 2.05 0.28 -6.04
C PHE A 118 1.91 -1.13 -6.57
N LEU A 119 0.95 -1.29 -7.48
CA LEU A 119 0.70 -2.56 -8.12
C LEU A 119 1.45 -2.61 -9.44
N ARG A 120 2.12 -3.73 -9.67
CA ARG A 120 2.91 -3.96 -10.87
C ARG A 120 2.48 -5.25 -11.54
N TYR A 121 2.32 -5.19 -12.86
CA TYR A 121 2.12 -6.38 -13.68
C TYR A 121 3.21 -6.43 -14.75
N ARG A 122 4.03 -7.49 -14.73
CA ARG A 122 5.14 -7.68 -15.68
C ARG A 122 6.06 -6.45 -15.79
N ASN A 123 6.59 -6.00 -14.65
CA ASN A 123 7.46 -4.82 -14.52
C ASN A 123 6.83 -3.47 -14.93
N ARG A 124 5.50 -3.39 -15.09
CA ARG A 124 4.81 -2.13 -15.36
C ARG A 124 3.89 -1.78 -14.20
N GLN A 125 4.10 -0.59 -13.63
CA GLN A 125 3.18 -0.04 -12.63
C GLN A 125 1.83 0.21 -13.28
N MET A 126 0.75 -0.12 -12.58
CA MET A 126 -0.62 -0.03 -13.11
C MET A 126 -1.56 0.71 -12.18
N LEU A 127 -1.35 0.60 -10.86
CA LEU A 127 -2.20 1.24 -9.87
C LEU A 127 -1.33 1.74 -8.71
N ALA A 128 -1.69 2.88 -8.17
CA ALA A 128 -1.16 3.40 -6.92
C ALA A 128 -2.31 3.49 -5.91
N ILE A 129 -2.07 3.07 -4.68
CA ILE A 129 -3.05 3.01 -3.60
C ILE A 129 -2.48 3.68 -2.35
N TYR A 130 -3.32 4.43 -1.65
CA TYR A 130 -3.03 4.92 -0.30
C TYR A 130 -4.06 4.37 0.68
N ILE A 131 -3.59 3.90 1.84
CA ILE A 131 -4.42 3.37 2.91
C ILE A 131 -4.50 4.37 4.06
N ALA A 132 -5.72 4.61 4.54
CA ALA A 132 -5.96 5.30 5.81
C ALA A 132 -7.07 4.58 6.56
N GLN A 133 -6.99 4.57 7.90
CA GLN A 133 -8.01 3.97 8.77
C GLN A 133 -8.40 2.53 8.38
N ASN A 134 -7.41 1.75 7.94
CA ASN A 134 -7.60 0.35 7.52
C ASN A 134 -8.60 0.20 6.36
N LYS A 135 -8.62 1.17 5.44
CA LYS A 135 -9.39 1.22 4.19
C LYS A 135 -8.60 1.89 3.07
N ILE A 136 -9.02 1.69 1.83
CA ILE A 136 -8.47 2.39 0.67
C ILE A 136 -8.94 3.85 0.73
N ALA A 137 -8.03 4.79 0.93
CA ALA A 137 -8.37 6.21 0.99
C ALA A 137 -8.05 6.94 -0.32
N SER A 138 -7.21 6.37 -1.17
CA SER A 138 -6.96 6.86 -2.53
C SER A 138 -6.59 5.72 -3.45
N PHE A 139 -7.03 5.76 -4.70
CA PHE A 139 -6.56 4.85 -5.74
C PHE A 139 -6.47 5.56 -7.10
N THR A 140 -5.40 5.32 -7.85
CA THR A 140 -5.22 5.95 -9.16
C THR A 140 -4.50 5.04 -10.14
N LEU A 141 -4.99 5.01 -11.38
CA LEU A 141 -4.34 4.30 -12.47
C LEU A 141 -3.06 5.03 -12.88
N VAL A 142 -1.98 4.28 -12.99
CA VAL A 142 -0.67 4.82 -13.37
C VAL A 142 -0.39 4.46 -14.81
N SER A 143 -0.47 5.45 -15.69
CA SER A 143 -0.15 5.30 -17.12
C SER A 143 1.17 5.97 -17.48
N LYS A 144 1.72 5.63 -18.65
CA LYS A 144 3.00 6.21 -19.11
C LYS A 144 2.88 7.73 -19.24
N GLY A 145 3.64 8.46 -18.42
CA GLY A 145 3.68 9.92 -18.44
C GLY A 145 2.73 10.60 -17.46
N ASN A 146 1.91 9.82 -16.74
CA ASN A 146 1.05 10.35 -15.68
C ASN A 146 1.72 10.19 -14.31
N LYS A 147 1.66 11.24 -13.49
CA LYS A 147 2.16 11.20 -12.12
C LYS A 147 1.15 10.47 -11.24
N ALA A 148 1.62 9.67 -10.29
CA ALA A 148 0.73 9.17 -9.24
C ALA A 148 0.45 10.32 -8.26
N HIS A 149 -0.82 10.64 -8.09
CA HIS A 149 -1.30 11.72 -7.22
C HIS A 149 -2.32 11.14 -6.24
N PHE A 150 -2.09 11.34 -4.95
CA PHE A 150 -2.91 10.74 -3.89
C PHE A 150 -3.85 11.78 -3.29
N VAL A 151 -5.13 11.70 -3.62
CA VAL A 151 -6.20 12.52 -3.04
C VAL A 151 -7.12 11.61 -2.23
N THR A 152 -7.50 12.03 -1.03
CA THR A 152 -8.48 11.31 -0.21
C THR A 152 -9.90 11.66 -0.63
N TYR A 153 -10.80 10.67 -0.60
CA TYR A 153 -12.22 10.82 -0.94
C TYR A 153 -13.12 10.98 0.29
#